data_AF-A0A031HHB8-F1
#
_entry.id   AF-A0A031HHB8-F1
#
_cell.length_a   1.000
_cell.length_b   1.000
_cell.length_c   1.000
_cell.angle_alpha   90.00
_cell.angle_beta   90.00
_cell.angle_gamma   90.00
#
_symmetry.space_group_name_H-M   'P 1'
#
loop_
_entity.id
_entity.type
_entity.pdbx_description
1 polymer ?
#
loop_
_entity_poly.entity_id
_entity_poly.type
_entity_poly.pdbx_seq_one_letter_code
_entity_poly.pdbx_strand_id
1 'polypeptide(L)' 'MSDSVNVNTATAEQLDAVPGLRGHGFEIVRYRGERGRFTDLRQLEEVPGLAGKIDDSRAALTVAD' A
#
# COMPACT_ATOMS: atom_id res chain seq x y z
N MET A 1 -6.31 8.98 -17.26
CA MET A 1 -6.79 7.87 -16.42
C MET A 1 -5.63 7.52 -15.51
N SER A 2 -5.69 7.92 -14.25
CA SER A 2 -4.67 7.53 -13.28
C SER A 2 -5.10 6.19 -12.72
N ASP A 3 -4.50 5.10 -13.19
CA ASP A 3 -4.69 3.76 -12.59
C ASP A 3 -3.94 3.74 -11.26
N SER A 4 -4.55 4.29 -10.22
CA SER A 4 -4.06 4.16 -8.86
C SER A 4 -4.29 2.75 -8.36
N VAL A 5 -3.29 2.17 -7.71
CA VAL A 5 -3.36 0.85 -7.09
C VAL A 5 -4.10 0.97 -5.75
N ASN A 6 -5.22 0.27 -5.61
CA ASN A 6 -5.97 0.26 -4.36
C ASN A 6 -5.31 -0.66 -3.32
N VAL A 7 -4.84 -0.09 -2.22
CA VAL A 7 -4.10 -0.83 -1.18
C VAL A 7 -4.94 -1.79 -0.36
N ASN A 8 -6.26 -1.72 -0.46
CA ASN A 8 -7.19 -2.63 0.21
C ASN A 8 -7.51 -3.87 -0.63
N THR A 9 -7.35 -3.81 -1.96
CA THR A 9 -7.79 -4.87 -2.87
C THR A 9 -6.66 -5.46 -3.72
N ALA A 10 -5.61 -4.68 -4.00
CA ALA A 10 -4.46 -5.12 -4.80
C ALA A 10 -3.75 -6.33 -4.17
N THR A 11 -3.22 -7.22 -5.01
CA THR A 11 -2.37 -8.33 -4.59
C THR A 11 -1.01 -7.83 -4.11
N ALA A 12 -0.27 -8.67 -3.37
CA ALA A 12 1.11 -8.35 -2.96
C ALA A 12 2.00 -8.03 -4.18
N GLU A 13 1.86 -8.79 -5.26
CA GLU A 13 2.61 -8.58 -6.51
C GLU A 13 2.26 -7.25 -7.19
N GLN A 14 0.98 -6.85 -7.20
CA GLN A 14 0.55 -5.56 -7.74
C GLN A 14 1.08 -4.38 -6.90
N LEU A 15 1.16 -4.55 -5.58
CA LEU A 15 1.77 -3.57 -4.69
C LEU A 15 3.28 -3.50 -4.89
N ASP A 16 3.96 -4.63 -5.01
CA ASP A 16 5.41 -4.70 -5.27
C ASP A 16 5.83 -4.09 -6.62
N ALA A 17 4.90 -4.02 -7.58
CA ALA A 17 5.13 -3.35 -8.85
C ALA A 17 5.22 -1.82 -8.71
N VAL A 18 4.76 -1.24 -7.59
CA VAL A 18 4.83 0.20 -7.33
C VAL A 18 6.26 0.59 -6.88
N PRO A 19 6.95 1.52 -7.55
CA PRO A 19 8.37 1.82 -7.34
C PRO A 19 8.86 2.12 -5.91
N GLY A 20 8.00 2.54 -4.96
CA GLY A 20 8.35 2.70 -3.53
C GLY A 20 7.74 1.68 -2.58
N LEU A 21 6.93 0.74 -3.08
CA LEU A 21 6.42 -0.41 -2.32
C LEU A 21 7.10 -1.72 -2.68
N ARG A 22 8.08 -1.71 -3.60
CA ARG A 22 8.80 -2.91 -4.03
C ARG A 22 9.41 -3.67 -2.85
N GLY A 23 8.97 -4.91 -2.67
CA GLY A 23 9.39 -5.79 -1.58
C GLY A 23 8.60 -5.60 -0.29
N HIS A 24 7.47 -4.91 -0.34
CA HIS A 24 6.60 -4.61 0.81
C HIS A 24 5.12 -4.99 0.60
N GLY A 25 4.78 -5.53 -0.57
CA GLY A 25 3.40 -5.91 -0.89
C GLY A 25 2.84 -6.95 0.07
N PHE A 26 3.65 -7.93 0.49
CA PHE A 26 3.24 -8.96 1.43
C PHE A 26 2.88 -8.38 2.81
N GLU A 27 3.69 -7.46 3.32
CA GLU A 27 3.50 -6.80 4.60
C GLU A 27 2.20 -5.99 4.63
N ILE A 28 1.87 -5.30 3.54
CA ILE A 28 0.63 -4.52 3.40
C ILE A 28 -0.58 -5.46 3.40
N VAL A 29 -0.53 -6.54 2.63
CA VAL A 29 -1.63 -7.54 2.57
C VAL A 29 -1.83 -8.21 3.93
N ARG A 30 -0.74 -8.59 4.60
CA ARG A 30 -0.77 -9.16 5.95
C ARG A 30 -1.37 -8.17 6.95
N TYR A 31 -0.90 -6.93 6.93
CA TYR A 31 -1.36 -5.86 7.83
C TYR A 31 -2.87 -5.62 7.70
N ARG A 32 -3.40 -5.47 6.48
CA ARG A 32 -4.85 -5.27 6.29
C ARG A 32 -5.69 -6.49 6.65
N GLY A 33 -5.11 -7.69 6.54
CA GLY A 33 -5.75 -8.94 6.98
C GLY A 33 -5.83 -9.06 8.50
N GLU A 34 -4.81 -8.59 9.23
CA GLU A 34 -4.75 -8.66 10.70
C GLU A 34 -5.44 -7.48 11.39
N ARG A 35 -5.36 -6.27 10.81
CA ARG A 35 -5.80 -5.02 11.45
C ARG A 35 -7.01 -4.37 10.79
N GLY A 36 -7.45 -4.88 9.65
CA GLY A 36 -8.55 -4.31 8.86
C GLY A 36 -8.07 -3.35 7.76
N ARG A 37 -9.03 -2.85 6.98
CA ARG A 37 -8.77 -2.00 5.81
C ARG A 37 -8.14 -0.66 6.19
N PHE A 38 -7.30 -0.14 5.30
CA PHE A 38 -6.79 1.22 5.36
C PHE A 38 -7.88 2.21 4.96
N THR A 39 -8.05 3.26 5.75
CA THR A 39 -8.93 4.40 5.50
C THR A 39 -8.18 5.65 5.07
N ASP A 40 -6.85 5.68 5.24
CA ASP A 40 -5.96 6.77 4.85
C ASP A 40 -4.60 6.19 4.43
N LEU A 41 -3.99 6.71 3.38
CA LEU A 41 -2.67 6.25 2.90
C LEU A 41 -1.55 6.44 3.95
N ARG A 42 -1.69 7.39 4.88
CA ARG A 42 -0.73 7.57 5.99
C ARG A 42 -0.64 6.34 6.90
N GLN A 43 -1.70 5.54 6.98
CA GLN A 43 -1.69 4.31 7.79
C GLN A 43 -0.75 3.24 7.23
N LEU A 44 -0.30 3.36 5.98
CA LEU A 44 0.77 2.52 5.45
C LEU A 44 2.09 2.73 6.24
N GLU A 45 2.31 3.88 6.88
CA GLU A 45 3.50 4.10 7.73
C GLU A 45 3.48 3.23 9.00
N GLU A 46 2.32 2.70 9.39
CA GLU A 46 2.18 1.77 10.52
C GLU A 46 2.58 0.33 10.13
N VAL A 47 2.72 0.05 8.82
CA VAL A 47 3.19 -1.24 8.32
C VAL A 47 4.69 -1.36 8.62
N PRO A 48 5.12 -2.42 9.32
CA PRO A 48 6.54 -2.61 9.65
C PRO A 48 7.42 -2.56 8.39
N GLY A 49 8.43 -1.68 8.41
CA GLY A 49 9.37 -1.51 7.30
C GLY A 49 8.96 -0.50 6.22
N LEU A 50 7.80 0.16 6.36
CA LEU A 50 7.23 1.07 5.36
C LEU A 50 7.25 2.57 5.75
N ALA A 51 7.57 2.88 7.01
CA ALA A 51 7.71 4.25 7.49
C ALA A 51 8.67 5.06 6.62
N GLY A 52 8.20 6.20 6.08
CA GLY A 52 8.99 7.10 5.21
C GLY A 52 9.30 6.56 3.81
N LYS A 53 8.75 5.40 3.40
CA LYS A 53 8.99 4.82 2.06
C LYS A 53 7.86 5.09 1.06
N ILE A 54 6.69 5.49 1.56
CA ILE A 54 5.50 5.61 0.73
C ILE A 54 5.44 6.92 -0.05
N ASP A 55 6.19 7.96 0.33
CA ASP A 55 6.02 9.33 -0.17
C ASP A 55 6.07 9.41 -1.69
N ASP A 56 7.08 8.79 -2.30
CA ASP A 56 7.26 8.74 -3.76
C ASP A 56 6.17 7.93 -4.47
N SER A 57 5.51 7.01 -3.74
CA SER A 57 4.44 6.14 -4.27
C SER A 57 3.04 6.66 -4.00
N ARG A 58 2.84 7.67 -3.13
CA ARG A 58 1.51 8.14 -2.71
C ARG A 58 0.61 8.51 -3.88
N ALA A 59 1.17 9.12 -4.93
CA ALA A 59 0.41 9.51 -6.12
C ALA A 59 -0.12 8.33 -6.95
N ALA A 60 0.46 7.14 -6.78
CA ALA A 60 0.07 5.91 -7.47
C ALA A 60 -0.85 5.01 -6.62
N LEU A 61 -1.25 5.44 -5.42
CA LEU A 61 -2.00 4.63 -4.48
C LEU A 61 -3.37 5.25 -4.16
N THR A 62 -4.34 4.41 -3.83
CA THR A 62 -5.66 4.83 -3.33
C THR A 62 -6.17 3.90 -2.24
N VAL A 63 -7.06 4.40 -1.39
CA VAL A 63 -7.85 3.61 -0.42
C VAL A 63 -9.32 3.49 -0.83
N ALA A 64 -9.76 4.28 -1.82
CA ALA A 64 -11.10 4.26 -2.38
C ALA A 64 -11.20 3.26 -3.54
N ASP A 65 -12.39 2.69 -3.75
CA ASP A 65 -12.72 1.86 -4.91
C ASP A 65 -12.71 2.67 -6.23
#